data_AF-A0AAV5YPT8-F1
#
_entry.id   AF-A0AAV5YPT8-F1
#
_cell.length_a   1.000
_cell.length_b   1.000
_cell.length_c   1.000
_cell.angle_alpha   90.00
_cell.angle_beta   90.00
_cell.angle_gamma   90.00
#
_symmetry.space_group_name_H-M   'P 1'
#
loop_
_entity.id
_entity.type
_entity.pdbx_description
1 polymer ?
#
loop_
_entity_poly.entity_id
_entity_poly.type
_entity_poly.pdbx_seq_one_letter_code
_entity_poly.pdbx_strand_id
1 'polypeptide(L)'
;MLVGASPKRKEDGRFVAGRGRYLDDVRVDGLLHLVVVRSQHAHARVLGVDGGAARALPGVVAVWTLDDLPELAAATVPPLVPEPGGRRYIHPVMAGRRVRHVGEAVAVVVASDPYLAADGAERVAVA
;
A
#
# COMPACT_ATOMS: atom_id res chain seq x y z
N MET A 1 20.34 -5.17 36.89
CA MET A 1 20.15 -4.17 35.82
C MET A 1 21.48 -3.43 35.69
N LEU A 2 22.18 -3.51 34.56
CA LEU A 2 23.54 -2.96 34.42
C LEU A 2 23.49 -1.63 33.66
N VAL A 3 23.25 -0.55 34.39
CA VAL A 3 23.45 0.81 33.87
C VAL A 3 24.96 1.08 33.87
N GLY A 4 25.52 1.49 32.72
CA GLY A 4 26.96 1.77 32.56
C GLY A 4 27.84 0.62 32.06
N ALA A 5 27.30 -0.59 31.87
CA ALA A 5 28.03 -1.69 31.26
C ALA A 5 27.85 -1.75 29.73
N SER A 6 28.73 -2.48 29.04
CA SER A 6 28.66 -2.74 27.59
C SER A 6 28.33 -4.21 27.26
N PRO A 7 27.15 -4.74 27.65
CA PRO A 7 26.77 -6.10 27.32
C PRO A 7 26.53 -6.25 25.81
N LYS A 8 26.75 -7.46 25.29
CA LYS A 8 26.34 -7.82 23.91
C LYS A 8 24.82 -7.85 23.81
N ARG A 9 24.29 -7.57 22.61
CA ARG A 9 22.84 -7.58 22.35
C ARG A 9 22.31 -9.01 22.42
N LYS A 10 21.11 -9.19 22.95
CA LYS A 10 20.50 -10.53 23.13
C LYS A 10 19.96 -11.08 21.81
N GLU A 11 19.52 -10.18 20.95
CA GLU A 11 18.87 -10.44 19.69
C GLU A 11 19.84 -10.75 18.54
N ASP A 12 21.15 -10.51 18.71
CA ASP A 12 22.17 -10.71 17.65
C ASP A 12 22.12 -12.12 17.08
N GLY A 13 22.02 -13.14 17.94
CA GLY A 13 22.08 -14.54 17.53
C GLY A 13 21.04 -14.93 16.48
N ARG A 14 19.80 -14.42 16.57
CA ARG A 14 18.78 -14.70 15.55
C ARG A 14 19.01 -13.92 14.26
N PHE A 15 19.51 -12.69 14.34
CA PHE A 15 19.71 -11.85 13.17
C PHE A 15 20.91 -12.29 12.34
N VAL A 16 22.05 -12.58 12.96
CA VAL A 16 23.26 -13.03 12.23
C VAL A 16 23.12 -14.43 11.64
N ALA A 17 22.15 -15.21 12.12
CA ALA A 17 21.85 -16.55 11.63
C ALA A 17 20.73 -16.58 10.57
N GLY A 18 20.21 -15.44 10.12
CA GLY A 18 19.07 -15.40 9.19
C GLY A 18 17.76 -15.93 9.78
N ARG A 19 17.65 -15.95 11.11
CA ARG A 19 16.46 -16.39 11.88
C ARG A 19 15.67 -15.20 12.45
N GLY A 20 15.96 -13.99 11.98
CA GLY A 20 15.05 -12.87 12.15
C GLY A 20 13.73 -13.16 11.44
N ARG A 21 12.63 -12.58 11.92
CA ARG A 21 11.34 -12.66 11.26
C ARG A 21 10.80 -11.25 11.09
N TYR A 22 10.71 -10.81 9.85
CA TYR A 22 10.14 -9.55 9.40
C TYR A 22 8.77 -9.80 8.77
N LEU A 23 8.08 -8.74 8.35
CA LEU A 23 6.72 -8.86 7.82
C LEU A 23 6.65 -9.73 6.56
N ASP A 24 7.61 -9.61 5.65
CA ASP A 24 7.64 -10.35 4.39
C ASP A 24 8.04 -11.84 4.57
N ASP A 25 8.56 -12.20 5.75
CA ASP A 25 8.84 -13.59 6.12
C ASP A 25 7.57 -14.32 6.59
N VAL A 26 6.47 -13.60 6.82
CA VAL A 26 5.21 -14.18 7.29
C VAL A 26 4.48 -14.86 6.13
N ARG A 27 4.30 -16.18 6.25
CA ARG A 27 3.45 -16.97 5.38
C ARG A 27 2.19 -17.41 6.13
N VAL A 28 1.04 -17.29 5.48
CA VAL A 28 -0.26 -17.76 5.96
C VAL A 28 -0.99 -18.44 4.80
N ASP A 29 -1.86 -19.40 5.11
CA ASP A 29 -2.64 -20.08 4.09
C ASP A 29 -3.54 -19.10 3.34
N GLY A 30 -3.51 -19.15 2.01
CA GLY A 30 -4.27 -18.22 1.17
C GLY A 30 -3.71 -16.78 1.17
N LEU A 31 -2.43 -16.57 1.51
CA LEU A 31 -1.79 -15.26 1.40
C LEU A 31 -1.97 -14.67 -0.01
N LEU A 32 -2.46 -13.43 -0.06
CA LEU A 32 -2.56 -12.62 -1.26
C LEU A 32 -1.62 -11.42 -1.17
N HIS A 33 -1.22 -10.93 -2.33
CA HIS A 33 -0.33 -9.79 -2.50
C HIS A 33 -1.10 -8.63 -3.11
N LEU A 34 -0.83 -7.41 -2.63
CA LEU A 34 -1.48 -6.19 -3.08
C LEU A 34 -0.43 -5.22 -3.62
N VAL A 35 -0.68 -4.69 -4.82
CA VAL A 35 0.09 -3.61 -5.42
C VAL A 35 -0.79 -2.38 -5.58
N VAL A 36 -0.27 -1.22 -5.17
CA VAL A 36 -0.97 0.06 -5.26
C VAL A 36 -0.69 0.68 -6.63
N VAL A 37 -1.75 0.97 -7.40
CA VAL A 37 -1.66 1.78 -8.62
C VAL A 37 -1.59 3.23 -8.22
N ARG A 38 -0.52 3.92 -8.64
CA ARG A 38 -0.18 5.26 -8.17
C ARG A 38 -0.32 6.31 -9.27
N SER A 39 -0.71 7.52 -8.87
CA SER A 39 -0.74 8.67 -9.76
C SER A 39 0.64 9.02 -10.31
N GLN A 40 0.73 9.18 -11.62
CA GLN A 40 1.90 9.77 -12.30
C GLN A 40 1.80 11.30 -12.41
N HIS A 41 0.66 11.90 -12.04
CA HIS A 41 0.41 13.33 -12.13
C HIS A 41 0.50 13.99 -10.75
N ALA A 42 1.09 15.18 -10.70
CA ALA A 42 1.17 15.95 -9.47
C ALA A 42 -0.19 16.48 -9.00
N HIS A 43 -1.09 16.81 -9.92
CA HIS A 43 -2.47 17.18 -9.60
C HIS A 43 -3.34 17.00 -10.84
N ALA A 44 -4.39 16.19 -10.75
CA ALA A 44 -5.27 15.89 -11.88
C ALA A 44 -6.64 15.45 -11.39
N ARG A 45 -7.65 15.54 -12.27
CA ARG A 45 -8.93 14.86 -12.07
C ARG A 45 -8.78 13.41 -12.52
N VAL A 46 -9.37 12.49 -11.77
CA VAL A 46 -9.51 11.09 -12.17
C VAL A 46 -10.87 10.98 -12.85
N LEU A 47 -10.85 10.84 -14.17
CA LEU A 47 -12.03 10.63 -15.01
C LEU A 47 -12.51 9.19 -14.92
N GLY A 48 -11.58 8.23 -14.79
CA GLY A 48 -11.92 6.82 -14.60
C GLY A 48 -10.70 5.94 -14.37
N VAL A 49 -10.98 4.74 -13.86
CA VAL A 49 -9.99 3.66 -13.71
C VAL A 49 -10.56 2.41 -14.37
N ASP A 50 -9.84 1.88 -15.36
CA ASP A 50 -10.17 0.61 -16.00
C ASP A 50 -9.17 -0.48 -15.60
N GLY A 51 -9.68 -1.47 -14.87
CA GLY A 51 -8.94 -2.66 -14.45
C GLY A 51 -9.24 -3.91 -15.26
N GLY A 52 -9.96 -3.81 -16.38
CA GLY A 52 -10.42 -4.97 -17.16
C GLY A 52 -9.27 -5.88 -17.60
N ALA A 53 -8.22 -5.31 -18.20
CA ALA A 53 -7.05 -6.08 -18.65
C ALA A 53 -6.29 -6.74 -17.48
N ALA A 54 -6.24 -6.08 -16.33
CA ALA A 54 -5.64 -6.64 -15.11
C ALA A 54 -6.47 -7.81 -14.56
N ARG A 55 -7.80 -7.68 -14.48
CA ARG A 55 -8.72 -8.74 -14.01
C ARG A 55 -8.73 -9.97 -14.92
N ALA A 56 -8.34 -9.83 -16.18
CA ALA A 56 -8.22 -10.94 -17.13
C ALA A 56 -6.97 -11.81 -16.90
N LEU A 57 -6.00 -11.36 -16.10
CA LEU A 57 -4.82 -12.17 -15.79
C LEU A 57 -5.17 -13.30 -14.81
N PRO A 58 -4.84 -14.57 -15.13
CA PRO A 58 -4.97 -15.66 -14.18
C PRO A 58 -4.20 -15.36 -12.89
N GLY A 59 -4.89 -15.46 -11.75
CA GLY A 59 -4.31 -15.24 -10.43
C GLY A 59 -4.46 -13.82 -9.87
N VAL A 60 -4.93 -12.85 -10.66
CA VAL A 60 -5.48 -11.57 -10.14
C VAL A 60 -6.87 -11.83 -9.60
N VAL A 61 -7.10 -11.49 -8.34
CA VAL A 61 -8.37 -11.75 -7.65
C VAL A 61 -9.27 -10.52 -7.56
N ALA A 62 -8.67 -9.32 -7.54
CA ALA A 62 -9.41 -8.07 -7.47
C ALA A 62 -8.61 -6.91 -8.05
N VAL A 63 -9.34 -5.95 -8.60
CA VAL A 63 -8.86 -4.58 -8.83
C VAL A 63 -9.91 -3.67 -8.21
N TRP A 64 -9.51 -2.92 -7.18
CA TRP A 64 -10.41 -2.08 -6.40
C TRP A 64 -10.00 -0.61 -6.48
N THR A 65 -11.00 0.23 -6.60
CA THR A 65 -10.96 1.68 -6.54
C THR A 65 -11.68 2.14 -5.26
N LEU A 66 -11.75 3.46 -5.03
CA LEU A 66 -12.53 3.99 -3.92
C LEU A 66 -14.03 3.65 -4.04
N ASP A 67 -14.55 3.49 -5.26
CA ASP A 67 -15.96 3.14 -5.48
C ASP A 67 -16.27 1.70 -5.02
N ASP A 68 -15.28 0.81 -5.00
CA ASP A 68 -15.40 -0.56 -4.50
C ASP A 68 -15.26 -0.65 -2.96
N LEU A 69 -14.71 0.39 -2.33
CA LEU A 69 -14.38 0.45 -0.90
C LEU A 69 -14.97 1.73 -0.25
N PRO A 70 -16.30 1.90 -0.25
CA PRO A 70 -16.96 3.13 0.21
C PRO A 70 -16.66 3.47 1.67
N GLU A 71 -16.35 2.49 2.51
CA GLU A 71 -15.91 2.68 3.89
C GLU A 71 -14.62 3.51 4.00
N LEU A 72 -13.79 3.51 2.95
CA LEU A 72 -12.56 4.29 2.89
C LEU A 72 -12.79 5.75 2.46
N ALA A 73 -13.97 6.09 1.93
CA ALA A 73 -14.24 7.44 1.42
C ALA A 73 -14.15 8.52 2.52
N ALA A 74 -14.51 8.16 3.75
CA ALA A 74 -14.37 9.02 4.93
C ALA A 74 -13.07 8.79 5.71
N ALA A 75 -12.30 7.74 5.37
CA ALA A 75 -11.06 7.42 6.05
C ALA A 75 -9.94 8.40 5.64
N THR A 76 -9.20 8.87 6.62
CA THR A 76 -8.03 9.73 6.41
C THR A 76 -6.81 9.11 7.05
N VAL A 77 -5.68 9.19 6.36
CA VAL A 77 -4.37 8.87 6.93
C VAL A 77 -4.00 10.00 7.89
N PRO A 78 -3.79 9.73 9.19
CA PRO A 78 -3.37 10.76 10.13
C PRO A 78 -1.93 11.18 9.84
N PRO A 79 -1.55 12.43 10.17
CA PRO A 79 -0.15 12.84 10.10
C PRO A 79 0.71 12.00 11.05
N LEU A 80 1.91 11.61 10.59
CA LEU A 80 2.88 10.88 11.44
C LEU A 80 3.30 11.70 12.65
N VAL A 81 3.47 13.01 12.47
CA VAL A 81 3.78 13.97 13.53
C VAL A 81 2.67 15.02 13.54
N PRO A 82 1.95 15.19 14.65
CA PRO A 82 0.97 16.26 14.78
C PRO A 82 1.65 17.63 14.63
N GLU A 83 1.16 18.46 13.73
CA GLU A 83 1.66 19.82 13.56
C GLU A 83 0.93 20.76 14.53
N PRO A 84 1.60 21.36 15.53
CA PRO A 84 0.96 22.30 16.44
C PRO A 84 0.48 23.53 15.68
N GLY A 85 -0.83 23.79 15.72
CA GLY A 85 -1.45 24.89 14.96
C GLY A 85 -1.65 24.63 13.47
N GLY A 86 -1.37 23.40 13.00
CA GLY A 86 -1.60 23.00 11.61
C GLY A 86 -3.07 23.06 11.22
N ARG A 87 -3.35 23.44 9.97
CA ARG A 87 -4.72 23.43 9.44
C ARG A 87 -5.19 21.98 9.30
N ARG A 88 -6.43 21.71 9.70
CA ARG A 88 -7.05 20.40 9.44
C ARG A 88 -7.11 20.16 7.93
N TYR A 89 -6.57 19.03 7.49
CA TYR A 89 -6.65 18.57 6.11
C TYR A 89 -7.14 17.11 6.08
N ILE A 90 -7.58 16.68 4.90
CA ILE A 90 -7.95 15.29 4.63
C ILE A 90 -6.88 14.71 3.72
N HIS A 91 -6.23 13.64 4.17
CA HIS A 91 -5.35 12.81 3.37
C HIS A 91 -6.08 11.49 3.11
N PRO A 92 -6.78 11.35 1.98
CA PRO A 92 -7.56 10.16 1.73
C PRO A 92 -6.64 8.94 1.59
N VAL A 93 -7.14 7.77 2.01
CA VAL A 93 -6.40 6.49 1.84
C VAL A 93 -6.20 6.17 0.36
N MET A 94 -7.20 6.51 -0.47
CA MET A 94 -7.17 6.35 -1.92
C MET A 94 -7.87 7.55 -2.57
N ALA A 95 -7.32 8.03 -3.68
CA ALA A 95 -7.91 9.09 -4.48
C ALA A 95 -9.27 8.67 -5.03
N GLY A 96 -10.26 9.55 -4.85
CA GLY A 96 -11.53 9.46 -5.56
C GLY A 96 -11.44 10.18 -6.89
N ARG A 97 -12.12 11.33 -7.00
CA ARG A 97 -12.23 12.10 -8.25
C ARG A 97 -11.01 12.97 -8.61
N ARG A 98 -9.99 13.03 -7.75
CA ARG A 98 -8.80 13.85 -7.97
C ARG A 98 -7.59 13.30 -7.23
N VAL A 99 -6.42 13.50 -7.83
CA VAL A 99 -5.10 13.32 -7.23
C VAL A 99 -4.47 14.68 -6.97
N ARG A 100 -3.63 14.75 -5.95
CA ARG A 100 -3.06 15.94 -5.31
C ARG A 100 -1.54 15.89 -5.22
N HIS A 101 -0.94 14.73 -5.48
CA HIS A 101 0.50 14.57 -5.61
C HIS A 101 0.86 13.34 -6.45
N VAL A 102 2.09 13.32 -6.96
CA VAL A 102 2.68 12.13 -7.57
C VAL A 102 2.75 11.03 -6.51
N GLY A 103 2.39 9.81 -6.88
CA GLY A 103 2.41 8.67 -5.98
C GLY A 103 1.12 8.44 -5.18
N GLU A 104 0.13 9.34 -5.24
CA GLU A 104 -1.17 9.14 -4.55
C GLU A 104 -1.84 7.86 -5.07
N ALA A 105 -2.39 7.05 -4.17
CA ALA A 105 -3.04 5.78 -4.51
C ALA A 105 -4.34 6.05 -5.29
N VAL A 106 -4.55 5.39 -6.42
CA VAL A 106 -5.77 5.55 -7.24
C VAL A 106 -6.57 4.25 -7.30
N ALA A 107 -5.89 3.11 -7.24
CA ALA A 107 -6.48 1.79 -7.18
C ALA A 107 -5.51 0.81 -6.51
N VAL A 108 -5.98 -0.39 -6.25
CA VAL A 108 -5.16 -1.53 -5.82
C VAL A 108 -5.46 -2.74 -6.70
N VAL A 109 -4.42 -3.52 -6.96
CA VAL A 109 -4.52 -4.85 -7.58
C VAL A 109 -4.15 -5.88 -6.54
N VAL A 110 -4.99 -6.89 -6.35
CA VAL A 110 -4.77 -8.00 -5.43
C VAL A 110 -4.62 -9.28 -6.24
N ALA A 111 -3.59 -10.07 -5.96
CA ALA A 111 -3.29 -11.32 -6.66
C ALA A 111 -2.73 -12.39 -5.72
N SER A 112 -2.70 -13.63 -6.19
CA SER A 112 -2.15 -14.79 -5.48
C SER A 112 -0.61 -14.81 -5.37
N ASP A 113 0.06 -13.95 -6.13
CA ASP A 113 1.52 -13.88 -6.22
C ASP A 113 1.94 -12.40 -6.42
N PRO A 114 3.07 -11.96 -5.85
CA PRO A 114 3.50 -10.56 -5.94
C PRO A 114 3.84 -10.12 -7.38
N TYR A 115 4.35 -11.01 -8.22
CA TYR A 115 4.65 -10.71 -9.63
C TYR A 115 3.35 -10.53 -10.41
N LEU A 116 2.36 -11.39 -10.19
CA LEU A 116 1.03 -11.23 -10.82
C LEU A 116 0.33 -9.95 -10.37
N ALA A 117 0.49 -9.54 -9.09
CA ALA A 117 -0.04 -8.27 -8.63
C ALA A 117 0.63 -7.07 -9.33
N ALA A 118 1.95 -7.13 -9.53
CA ALA A 118 2.70 -6.10 -10.25
C ALA A 118 2.32 -6.05 -11.74
N ASP A 119 2.29 -7.20 -12.39
CA ASP A 119 1.85 -7.34 -13.79
C ASP A 119 0.41 -6.87 -14.00
N GLY A 120 -0.48 -7.13 -13.04
CA GLY A 120 -1.83 -6.62 -13.05
C GLY A 120 -1.87 -5.10 -12.90
N ALA A 121 -1.06 -4.52 -12.01
CA ALA A 121 -1.02 -3.07 -11.80
C ALA A 121 -0.60 -2.30 -13.07
N GLU A 122 0.37 -2.82 -13.84
CA GLU A 122 0.78 -2.24 -15.13
C GLU A 122 -0.32 -2.31 -16.21
N ARG A 123 -1.34 -3.16 -16.02
CA ARG A 123 -2.49 -3.30 -16.92
C ARG A 123 -3.73 -2.53 -16.46
N VAL A 124 -3.61 -1.71 -15.42
CA VAL A 124 -4.67 -0.78 -15.01
C VAL A 124 -4.49 0.54 -15.75
N ALA A 125 -5.51 0.95 -16.49
CA ALA A 125 -5.53 2.25 -17.15
C ALA A 125 -6.21 3.29 -16.24
N VAL A 126 -5.58 4.47 -16.11
CA VAL A 126 -6.12 5.61 -15.36
C VAL A 126 -6.22 6.81 -16.30
N ALA A 127 -7.40 7.41 -16.38
CA ALA A 127 -7.70 8.59 -17.20
C ALA A 127 -8.19 9.76 -16.34
#